data_AF-A0A067XWU0-F1
#
_entry.id   AF-A0A067XWU0-F1
#
_cell.length_a   1.000
_cell.length_b   1.000
_cell.length_c   1.000
_cell.angle_alpha   90.00
_cell.angle_beta   90.00
_cell.angle_gamma   90.00
#
_symmetry.space_group_name_H-M   'P 1'
#
loop_
_entity.id
_entity.type
_entity.pdbx_description
1 polymer ?
#
loop_
_entity_poly.entity_id
_entity_poly.type
_entity_poly.pdbx_seq_one_letter_code
_entity_poly.pdbx_strand_id
1 'polypeptide(L)'
;FWGAMVITNLLSAFPYIGQMIVEWLWGGFSINNSTLNRFFSFHFILPLIIMMMVFMHLMVLHISGSSNPMYSKNSIYKIIFYPYFVIKDLITIILILLFFMYINLQYPYMLGDPDNFKMANPMVTPSHIK
;
A
#
# COMPACT_ATOMS: atom_id res chain seq x y z
N PHE A 1 -6.10 7.70 -13.88
CA PHE A 1 -5.94 9.12 -14.28
C PHE A 1 -6.63 10.05 -13.30
N TRP A 2 -7.96 10.02 -13.21
CA TRP A 2 -8.73 10.94 -12.36
C TRP A 2 -8.40 10.85 -10.86
N GLY A 3 -8.23 9.66 -10.31
CA GLY A 3 -7.77 9.51 -8.92
C GLY A 3 -6.40 10.16 -8.68
N ALA A 4 -5.46 10.00 -9.60
CA ALA A 4 -4.17 10.69 -9.51
C ALA A 4 -4.32 12.21 -9.55
N MET A 5 -5.22 12.74 -10.38
CA MET A 5 -5.48 14.19 -10.47
C MET A 5 -6.01 14.71 -9.13
N VAL A 6 -7.06 14.09 -8.59
CA VAL A 6 -7.69 14.54 -7.34
C VAL A 6 -6.72 14.45 -6.18
N ILE A 7 -6.04 13.31 -6.00
CA ILE A 7 -5.14 13.07 -4.85
C ILE A 7 -3.96 14.04 -4.87
N THR A 8 -3.31 14.22 -6.01
CA THR A 8 -2.15 15.12 -6.09
C THR A 8 -2.55 16.58 -5.98
N ASN A 9 -3.74 16.96 -6.48
CA ASN A 9 -4.28 18.30 -6.30
C ASN A 9 -4.55 18.68 -4.85
N LEU A 10 -4.66 17.74 -3.91
CA LEU A 10 -4.75 18.07 -2.48
C LEU A 10 -3.54 18.89 -2.01
N LEU A 11 -2.37 18.73 -2.63
CA LEU A 11 -1.16 19.50 -2.30
C LEU A 11 -1.29 20.99 -2.70
N SER A 12 -2.20 21.33 -3.61
CA SER A 12 -2.47 22.74 -3.97
C SER A 12 -3.00 23.55 -2.79
N ALA A 13 -3.54 22.90 -1.75
CA ALA A 13 -4.02 23.55 -0.54
C ALA A 13 -2.91 24.18 0.33
N PHE A 14 -1.63 23.86 0.09
CA PHE A 14 -0.53 24.54 0.79
C PHE A 14 -0.42 26.00 0.34
N PRO A 15 -0.45 26.98 1.27
CA PRO A 15 -0.39 28.39 0.91
C PRO A 15 0.94 28.73 0.24
N TYR A 16 0.89 29.62 -0.75
CA TYR A 16 2.02 30.13 -1.54
C TYR A 16 2.75 29.12 -2.45
N ILE A 17 2.98 27.89 -1.99
CA ILE A 17 3.82 26.90 -2.68
C ILE A 17 3.03 25.71 -3.27
N GLY A 18 1.75 25.54 -2.91
CA GLY A 18 0.99 24.35 -3.24
C GLY A 18 0.90 24.07 -4.74
N GLN A 19 0.53 25.08 -5.53
CA GLN A 19 0.43 24.93 -6.99
C GLN A 19 1.77 24.53 -7.63
N MET A 20 2.87 25.14 -7.17
CA MET A 20 4.21 24.80 -7.63
C MET A 20 4.58 23.34 -7.31
N ILE A 21 4.21 22.83 -6.14
CA ILE A 21 4.45 21.43 -5.76
C ILE A 21 3.67 20.48 -6.66
N VAL A 22 2.41 20.79 -6.96
CA VAL A 22 1.56 19.97 -7.84
C VAL A 22 2.17 19.89 -9.25
N GLU A 23 2.49 21.03 -9.85
CA GLU A 23 3.07 21.08 -11.21
C GLU A 23 4.46 20.43 -11.25
N TRP A 24 5.26 20.59 -10.21
CA TRP A 24 6.54 19.89 -10.07
C TRP A 24 6.36 18.37 -9.96
N LEU A 25 5.36 17.91 -9.20
CA LEU A 25 5.04 16.49 -9.09
C LEU A 25 4.52 15.95 -10.42
N TRP A 26 3.77 16.76 -11.18
CA TRP A 26 3.32 16.39 -12.51
C TRP A 26 4.42 16.49 -13.59
N GLY A 27 5.46 17.29 -13.37
CA GLY A 27 6.42 17.63 -14.42
C GLY A 27 5.73 18.28 -15.63
N GLY A 28 4.73 19.14 -15.36
CA GLY A 28 3.88 19.80 -16.36
C GLY A 28 2.59 20.34 -15.73
N PHE A 29 1.72 20.94 -16.56
CA PHE A 29 0.47 21.57 -16.10
C PHE A 29 -0.69 20.59 -15.85
N SER A 30 -0.54 19.34 -16.27
CA SER A 30 -1.54 18.30 -16.07
C SER A 30 -0.88 16.93 -16.05
N ILE A 31 -1.63 15.91 -15.64
CA ILE A 31 -1.19 14.52 -15.65
C ILE A 31 -0.96 14.08 -17.10
N ASN A 32 0.29 13.71 -17.41
CA ASN A 32 0.72 13.26 -18.73
C ASN A 32 1.83 12.19 -18.63
N ASN A 33 2.49 11.83 -19.72
CA ASN A 33 3.52 10.79 -19.77
C ASN A 33 4.66 10.99 -18.76
N SER A 34 5.07 12.25 -18.51
CA SER A 34 6.06 12.59 -17.48
C SER A 34 5.64 12.08 -16.09
N THR A 35 4.37 12.26 -15.74
CA THR A 35 3.80 11.76 -14.46
C THR A 35 3.82 10.25 -14.40
N LEU A 36 3.38 9.58 -15.46
CA LEU A 36 3.24 8.14 -15.48
C LEU A 36 4.60 7.46 -15.31
N ASN A 37 5.61 7.93 -16.04
CA ASN A 37 6.97 7.38 -15.95
C ASN A 37 7.57 7.58 -14.56
N ARG A 38 7.40 8.77 -13.95
CA ARG A 38 7.87 9.02 -12.58
C ARG A 38 7.12 8.17 -11.56
N PHE A 39 5.81 8.05 -11.70
CA PHE A 39 4.99 7.25 -10.79
C PHE A 39 5.36 5.78 -10.89
N PHE A 40 5.68 5.28 -12.08
CA PHE A 40 6.22 3.93 -12.25
C PHE A 40 7.56 3.77 -11.52
N SER A 41 8.51 4.70 -11.71
CA SER A 41 9.79 4.65 -10.99
C SER A 41 9.62 4.70 -9.46
N PHE A 42 8.71 5.54 -8.96
CA PHE A 42 8.41 5.59 -7.53
C PHE A 42 7.72 4.32 -7.03
N HIS A 43 6.75 3.81 -7.77
CA HIS A 43 6.06 2.56 -7.45
C HIS A 43 7.04 1.38 -7.39
N PHE A 44 8.10 1.39 -8.20
CA PHE A 44 9.13 0.36 -8.16
C PHE A 44 10.05 0.48 -6.93
N ILE A 45 10.52 1.68 -6.60
CA ILE A 45 11.50 1.86 -5.50
C ILE A 45 10.85 1.83 -4.11
N LEU A 46 9.61 2.30 -3.97
CA LEU A 46 8.93 2.41 -2.66
C LEU A 46 8.76 1.06 -1.93
N PRO A 47 8.38 -0.05 -2.58
CA PRO A 47 8.34 -1.37 -1.94
C PRO A 47 9.68 -1.80 -1.33
N LEU A 48 10.81 -1.46 -1.96
CA LEU A 48 12.14 -1.75 -1.43
C LEU A 48 12.47 -0.92 -0.19
N ILE A 49 12.04 0.34 -0.18
CA ILE A 49 12.14 1.21 1.01
C ILE A 49 11.29 0.64 2.15
N ILE A 50 10.06 0.19 1.86
CA ILE A 50 9.17 -0.46 2.84
C ILE A 50 9.83 -1.72 3.41
N MET A 51 10.47 -2.54 2.58
CA MET A 51 11.22 -3.72 3.04
C MET A 51 12.31 -3.35 4.05
N MET A 52 13.07 -2.27 3.80
CA MET A 52 14.06 -1.77 4.76
C MET A 52 13.41 -1.30 6.07
N MET A 53 12.27 -0.60 5.98
CA MET A 53 11.50 -0.19 7.16
C MET A 53 10.97 -1.39 7.96
N VAL A 54 10.58 -2.48 7.30
CA VAL A 54 10.15 -3.73 7.96
C VAL A 54 11.31 -4.35 8.75
N PHE A 55 12.53 -4.37 8.22
CA PHE A 55 13.69 -4.85 8.99
C PHE A 55 13.95 -4.00 10.23
N MET A 56 13.91 -2.67 10.09
CA MET A 56 14.06 -1.76 11.24
C MET A 56 12.96 -1.96 12.28
N HIS A 57 11.72 -2.14 11.83
CA HIS A 57 10.58 -2.45 12.70
C HIS A 57 10.81 -3.75 13.49
N LEU A 58 11.24 -4.82 12.80
CA LEU A 58 11.53 -6.10 13.45
C LEU A 58 12.70 -6.01 14.42
N MET A 59 13.76 -5.25 14.12
CA MET A 59 14.87 -5.05 15.05
C MET A 59 14.40 -4.42 16.37
N VAL A 60 13.57 -3.37 16.30
CA VAL A 60 13.01 -2.74 17.51
C VAL A 60 12.12 -3.72 18.28
N LEU A 61 11.29 -4.49 17.56
CA LEU A 61 10.47 -5.53 18.17
C LEU A 61 11.32 -6.62 18.86
N HIS A 62 12.47 -6.97 18.30
CA HIS A 62 13.38 -7.96 18.89
C HIS A 62 14.04 -7.45 20.18
N ILE A 63 14.23 -6.14 20.34
CA ILE A 63 14.79 -5.55 21.56
C ILE A 63 13.78 -5.61 22.72
N SER A 64 12.52 -5.23 22.48
CA SER A 64 11.48 -5.23 23.52
C SER A 64 10.81 -6.60 23.72
N GLY A 65 10.76 -7.42 22.65
CA GLY A 65 9.91 -8.60 22.56
C GLY A 65 8.44 -8.26 22.32
N SER A 66 7.67 -9.23 21.84
CA SER A 66 6.22 -9.09 21.65
C SER A 66 5.49 -8.88 22.98
N SER A 67 4.38 -8.13 22.97
CA SER A 67 3.42 -8.06 24.08
C SER A 67 2.53 -9.32 24.13
N ASN A 68 1.76 -9.50 25.21
CA ASN A 68 0.75 -10.55 25.33
C ASN A 68 -0.65 -9.94 25.58
N PRO A 69 -1.75 -10.67 25.32
CA PRO A 69 -3.11 -10.16 25.49
C PRO A 69 -3.46 -9.73 26.92
N MET A 70 -2.80 -10.32 27.92
CA MET A 70 -3.01 -9.98 29.33
C MET A 70 -2.15 -8.81 29.81
N TYR A 71 -1.33 -8.22 28.91
CA TYR A 71 -0.33 -7.18 29.18
C TYR A 71 0.55 -7.44 30.42
N SER A 72 0.70 -8.71 30.81
CA SER A 72 1.45 -9.12 32.00
C SER A 72 2.92 -9.33 31.66
N LYS A 73 3.78 -9.39 32.69
CA LYS A 73 5.23 -9.53 32.48
C LYS A 73 5.55 -10.85 31.77
N ASN A 74 5.91 -10.74 30.50
CA ASN A 74 6.15 -11.87 29.58
C ASN A 74 7.28 -12.82 29.97
N SER A 75 8.10 -12.49 30.96
CA SER A 75 9.28 -13.27 31.32
C SER A 75 8.98 -14.63 31.96
N ILE A 76 7.77 -14.84 32.48
CA ILE A 76 7.46 -16.04 33.28
C ILE A 76 7.12 -17.25 32.41
N TYR A 77 6.50 -17.04 31.24
CA TYR A 77 5.97 -18.12 30.39
C TYR A 77 6.35 -17.94 28.91
N LYS A 78 7.64 -17.71 28.61
CA LYS A 78 8.10 -17.67 27.22
C LYS A 78 8.21 -19.08 26.64
N ILE A 79 7.65 -19.28 25.46
CA ILE A 79 7.87 -20.46 24.62
C ILE A 79 8.77 -20.09 23.44
N ILE A 80 9.51 -21.07 22.92
CA ILE A 80 10.39 -20.89 21.76
C ILE A 80 9.54 -20.67 20.50
N PHE A 81 10.03 -19.84 19.57
CA PHE A 81 9.31 -19.54 18.32
C PHE A 81 9.07 -20.78 17.46
N TYR A 82 10.12 -21.57 17.23
CA TYR A 82 10.02 -22.89 16.60
C TYR A 82 9.79 -23.97 17.67
N PRO A 83 8.86 -24.92 17.48
CA PRO A 83 7.98 -25.10 16.32
C PRO A 83 6.64 -24.35 16.42
N TYR A 84 6.30 -23.84 17.62
CA TYR A 84 4.94 -23.41 17.96
C TYR A 84 4.39 -22.29 17.07
N PHE A 85 5.09 -21.17 16.99
CA PHE A 85 4.64 -20.02 16.19
C PHE A 85 4.82 -20.28 14.70
N VAL A 86 5.84 -21.05 14.29
CA VAL A 86 6.01 -21.43 12.87
C VAL A 86 4.81 -22.22 12.35
N ILE A 87 4.34 -23.23 13.09
CA ILE A 87 3.16 -24.01 12.69
C ILE A 87 1.91 -23.13 12.67
N LYS A 88 1.72 -22.29 13.70
CA LYS A 88 0.59 -21.37 13.77
C LYS A 88 0.56 -20.41 12.58
N ASP A 89 1.70 -19.82 12.25
CA ASP A 89 1.83 -18.86 11.15
C ASP A 89 1.61 -19.56 9.79
N LEU A 90 2.13 -20.78 9.61
CA LEU A 90 1.88 -21.59 8.40
C LEU A 90 0.40 -21.85 8.15
N ILE A 91 -0.37 -22.19 9.20
CA ILE A 91 -1.83 -22.37 9.07
C ILE A 91 -2.48 -21.08 8.58
N THR A 92 -2.10 -19.94 9.16
CA THR A 92 -2.67 -18.64 8.75
C THR A 92 -2.27 -18.25 7.33
N ILE A 93 -1.03 -18.53 6.90
CA ILE A 93 -0.57 -18.29 5.52
C ILE A 93 -1.38 -19.13 4.53
N ILE A 94 -1.62 -20.41 4.83
CA ILE A 94 -2.43 -21.29 3.97
C ILE A 94 -3.86 -20.74 3.84
N LEU A 95 -4.47 -20.30 4.95
CA LEU A 95 -5.82 -19.72 4.93
C LEU A 95 -5.89 -18.44 4.09
N ILE A 96 -4.93 -17.53 4.25
CA ILE A 96 -4.86 -16.28 3.47
C ILE A 96 -4.65 -16.59 1.98
N LEU A 97 -3.77 -17.53 1.64
CA LEU A 97 -3.52 -17.93 0.25
C LEU A 97 -4.76 -18.58 -0.38
N LEU A 98 -5.49 -19.41 0.36
CA LEU A 98 -6.75 -19.99 -0.13
C LEU A 98 -7.77 -18.90 -0.46
N PHE A 99 -7.94 -17.92 0.42
CA PHE A 99 -8.85 -16.80 0.19
C PHE A 99 -8.41 -15.92 -0.99
N PHE A 100 -7.11 -15.61 -1.07
CA PHE A 100 -6.54 -14.86 -2.19
C PHE A 100 -6.74 -15.58 -3.53
N MET A 101 -6.45 -16.88 -3.59
CA MET A 101 -6.67 -17.69 -4.80
C MET A 101 -8.15 -17.81 -5.15
N TYR A 102 -9.04 -17.93 -4.16
CA TYR A 102 -10.48 -17.95 -4.40
C TYR A 102 -10.95 -16.67 -5.10
N ILE A 103 -10.54 -15.50 -4.61
CA ILE A 103 -10.89 -14.21 -5.25
C ILE A 103 -10.35 -14.18 -6.68
N ASN A 104 -9.07 -14.49 -6.88
CA ASN A 104 -8.46 -14.39 -8.20
C ASN A 104 -9.06 -15.36 -9.24
N LEU A 105 -9.41 -16.57 -8.83
CA LEU A 105 -9.91 -17.59 -9.75
C LEU A 105 -11.42 -17.51 -10.00
N GLN A 106 -12.21 -17.18 -8.97
CA GLN A 106 -13.68 -17.16 -9.09
C GLN A 106 -14.23 -15.76 -9.35
N TYR A 107 -13.65 -14.73 -8.74
CA TYR A 107 -14.16 -13.35 -8.80
C TYR A 107 -13.05 -12.30 -8.97
N PRO A 108 -12.25 -12.37 -10.06
CA PRO A 108 -11.03 -11.56 -10.22
C PRO A 108 -11.29 -10.04 -10.19
N TYR A 109 -12.50 -9.61 -10.54
CA TYR A 109 -12.88 -8.21 -10.62
C TYR A 109 -13.75 -7.72 -9.45
N MET A 110 -14.01 -8.56 -8.44
CA MET A 110 -14.88 -8.20 -7.31
C MET A 110 -14.39 -6.98 -6.53
N LEU A 111 -13.07 -6.80 -6.44
CA LEU A 111 -12.43 -5.68 -5.73
C LEU A 111 -11.99 -4.55 -6.68
N GLY A 112 -12.30 -4.65 -7.97
CA GLY A 112 -11.92 -3.66 -8.99
C GLY A 112 -13.07 -2.71 -9.33
N ASP A 113 -12.72 -1.59 -9.99
CA ASP A 113 -13.71 -0.66 -10.55
C ASP A 113 -13.85 -0.86 -12.07
N PRO A 114 -15.07 -1.06 -12.61
CA PRO A 114 -15.30 -1.21 -14.05
C PRO A 114 -14.76 -0.07 -14.91
N ASP A 115 -14.70 1.16 -14.39
CA ASP A 115 -14.25 2.31 -15.18
C ASP A 115 -12.74 2.27 -15.47
N ASN A 116 -11.96 1.49 -14.72
CA ASN A 116 -10.53 1.28 -15.00
C ASN A 116 -10.25 0.35 -16.21
N PHE A 117 -11.28 -0.28 -16.79
CA PHE A 117 -11.14 -1.00 -18.06
C PHE A 117 -11.22 -0.10 -19.29
N LYS A 118 -11.63 1.16 -19.12
CA LYS A 118 -11.66 2.15 -20.20
C LYS A 118 -10.33 2.91 -20.22
N MET A 119 -9.85 3.23 -21.42
CA MET A 119 -8.68 4.10 -21.55
C MET A 119 -8.97 5.47 -20.92
N ALA A 120 -7.96 6.05 -20.27
CA ALA A 120 -8.09 7.36 -19.64
C ALA A 120 -8.39 8.43 -20.69
N ASN A 121 -9.44 9.21 -20.46
CA ASN A 121 -9.77 10.38 -21.26
C ASN A 121 -9.72 11.64 -20.38
N PRO A 122 -8.77 12.56 -20.59
CA PRO A 122 -8.67 13.81 -19.81
C PRO A 122 -9.87 14.75 -19.93
N MET A 123 -10.71 14.58 -20.96
CA MET A 123 -11.89 15.43 -21.19
C MET A 123 -13.18 14.86 -20.60
N VAL A 124 -13.17 13.60 -20.16
CA VAL A 124 -14.38 12.91 -19.67
C VAL A 124 -14.12 12.28 -18.32
N THR A 125 -14.72 12.88 -17.28
CA THR A 125 -14.76 12.35 -15.92
C THR A 125 -15.80 11.24 -15.82
N PRO A 126 -15.48 10.08 -15.21
CA PRO A 126 -16.49 9.10 -14.80
C PRO A 126 -17.55 9.72 -13.89
N SER A 127 -18.79 9.23 -13.98
CA SER A 127 -19.91 9.77 -13.20
C SER A 127 -19.77 9.55 -11.69
N HIS A 128 -19.11 8.46 -11.28
CA HIS A 128 -18.92 8.10 -9.88
C HIS A 128 -17.45 7.74 -9.59
N ILE A 129 -16.56 8.74 -9.66
CA ILE A 129 -15.17 8.59 -9.19
C ILE A 129 -15.18 8.29 -7.69
N LYS A 130 -14.36 7.32 -7.25
CA LYS A 130 -14.20 6.90 -5.86
C LYS A 130 -12.72 6.73 -5.51
#